data_AF-F0SQ11-F1
#
_entry.id   AF-F0SQ11-F1
#
_cell.length_a   1.000
_cell.length_b   1.000
_cell.length_c   1.000
_cell.angle_alpha   90.00
_cell.angle_beta   90.00
_cell.angle_gamma   90.00
#
_symmetry.space_group_name_H-M   'P 1'
#
loop_
_entity.id
_entity.type
_entity.pdbx_description
1 polymer ?
#
loop_
_entity_poly.entity_id
_entity_poly.type
_entity_poly.pdbx_seq_one_letter_code
_entity_poly.pdbx_strand_id
1 'polypeptide(L)'
;MSTHKKSKRAKRDQLIEKYGDNKPAIGNSLSQRGKPKYLGGNGRKTTGITRRYFRKNLQRIRVVEDGKVVRRWVPVSMIRAGLIQKPVVREPFTIPELDEKNEG
;
A
#
# COMPACT_ATOMS: atom_id res chain seq x y z
N MET A 1 -6.32 21.97 -20.99
CA MET A 1 -6.77 20.65 -20.44
C MET A 1 -8.26 20.72 -20.15
N SER A 2 -9.04 19.70 -20.54
CA SER A 2 -10.47 19.61 -20.20
C SER A 2 -10.70 19.60 -18.69
N THR A 3 -11.82 20.17 -18.26
CA THR A 3 -12.25 20.27 -16.85
C THR A 3 -12.30 18.90 -16.17
N HIS A 4 -12.75 17.87 -16.89
CA HIS A 4 -12.79 16.50 -16.39
C HIS A 4 -11.40 15.90 -16.11
N LYS A 5 -10.38 16.28 -16.90
CA LYS A 5 -9.01 15.80 -16.67
C LYS A 5 -8.40 16.44 -15.42
N LYS A 6 -8.74 17.70 -15.13
CA LYS A 6 -8.33 18.40 -13.91
C LYS A 6 -8.94 17.76 -12.66
N SER A 7 -10.25 17.51 -12.65
CA SER A 7 -10.93 16.90 -11.49
C SER A 7 -10.47 15.45 -11.23
N LYS A 8 -10.23 14.66 -12.28
CA LYS A 8 -9.65 13.31 -12.15
C LYS A 8 -8.25 13.34 -11.53
N ARG A 9 -7.43 14.35 -11.86
CA ARG A 9 -6.09 14.51 -11.30
C ARG A 9 -6.15 14.85 -9.82
N ALA A 10 -6.96 15.83 -9.44
CA ALA A 10 -7.16 16.21 -8.03
C ALA A 10 -7.60 15.01 -7.15
N LYS A 11 -8.56 14.20 -7.61
CA LYS A 11 -8.98 12.98 -6.90
C LYS A 11 -7.86 11.96 -6.75
N ARG A 12 -6.99 11.84 -7.76
CA ARG A 12 -5.85 10.93 -7.72
C ARG A 12 -4.79 11.43 -6.73
N ASP A 13 -4.52 12.73 -6.73
CA ASP A 13 -3.52 13.34 -5.86
C ASP A 13 -3.93 13.21 -4.37
N GLN A 14 -5.21 13.41 -4.05
CA GLN A 14 -5.77 13.11 -2.71
C GLN A 14 -5.55 11.64 -2.29
N LEU A 15 -5.74 10.69 -3.21
CA LEU A 15 -5.51 9.27 -2.92
C LEU A 15 -4.02 8.96 -2.70
N ILE A 16 -3.13 9.62 -3.45
CA ILE A 16 -1.68 9.47 -3.30
C ILE A 16 -1.22 10.07 -1.97
N GLU A 17 -1.75 11.22 -1.58
CA GLU A 17 -1.45 11.83 -0.27
C GLU A 17 -1.84 10.90 0.88
N LYS A 18 -3.04 10.28 0.79
CA LYS A 18 -3.55 9.41 1.86
C LYS A 18 -2.87 8.05 1.95
N TYR A 19 -2.64 7.37 0.82
CA TYR A 19 -2.15 5.98 0.80
C TYR A 19 -0.73 5.81 0.23
N GLY A 20 -0.13 6.89 -0.26
CA GLY A 20 1.11 6.87 -1.03
C GLY A 20 0.91 6.34 -2.47
N ASP A 21 2.02 6.26 -3.22
CA ASP A 21 1.98 5.59 -4.52
C ASP A 21 1.93 4.07 -4.34
N ASN A 22 0.80 3.49 -4.73
CA ASN A 22 0.57 2.04 -4.70
C ASN A 22 1.07 1.33 -5.96
N LYS A 23 1.61 2.06 -6.94
CA LYS A 23 2.21 1.44 -8.11
C LYS A 23 3.48 0.68 -7.72
N PRO A 24 3.73 -0.49 -8.34
CA PRO A 24 4.99 -1.19 -8.13
C PRO A 24 6.14 -0.37 -8.71
N ALA A 25 7.25 -0.29 -7.96
CA ALA A 25 8.48 0.25 -8.50
C ALA A 25 9.10 -0.77 -9.46
N ILE A 26 9.79 -0.29 -10.49
CA ILE A 26 10.47 -1.13 -11.47
C ILE A 26 11.96 -1.13 -11.14
N GLY A 27 12.60 -2.29 -11.27
CA GLY A 27 14.06 -2.38 -11.27
C GLY A 27 14.54 -3.58 -12.05
N ASN A 28 15.83 -3.87 -11.95
CA ASN A 28 16.44 -5.01 -12.60
C ASN A 28 16.79 -6.09 -11.57
N SER A 29 16.61 -7.36 -11.94
CA SER A 29 17.21 -8.50 -11.28
C SER A 29 18.56 -8.76 -11.93
N LEU A 30 19.63 -8.67 -11.12
CA LEU A 30 21.00 -8.83 -11.57
C LEU A 30 21.50 -10.21 -11.15
N SER A 31 21.82 -11.06 -12.12
CA SER A 31 22.47 -12.35 -11.86
C SER A 31 23.97 -12.21 -12.09
N GLN A 32 24.78 -12.53 -11.08
CA GLN A 32 26.24 -12.43 -11.13
C GLN A 32 26.90 -13.73 -10.69
N ARG A 33 28.03 -14.08 -11.32
CA ARG A 33 28.87 -15.23 -10.99
C ARG A 33 30.27 -14.77 -10.57
N GLY A 34 30.93 -15.57 -9.73
CA GLY A 34 32.32 -15.39 -9.33
C GLY A 34 32.48 -14.63 -8.01
N LYS A 35 33.70 -14.67 -7.46
CA LYS A 35 34.03 -14.02 -6.19
C LYS A 35 34.42 -12.55 -6.44
N PRO A 36 33.93 -11.59 -5.65
CA PRO A 36 34.37 -10.19 -5.72
C PRO A 36 35.89 -10.02 -5.56
N LYS A 37 36.42 -8.95 -6.16
CA LYS A 37 37.84 -8.57 -6.03
C LYS A 37 38.25 -8.31 -4.59
N TYR A 38 37.40 -7.63 -3.82
CA TYR A 38 37.67 -7.31 -2.41
C TYR A 38 37.79 -8.55 -1.51
N LEU A 39 37.35 -9.73 -1.99
CA LEU A 39 37.53 -11.00 -1.29
C LEU A 39 38.67 -11.85 -1.88
N GLY A 40 39.58 -11.25 -2.66
CA GLY A 40 40.69 -11.94 -3.33
C GLY A 40 40.26 -12.77 -4.55
N GLY A 41 39.08 -12.50 -5.11
CA GLY A 41 38.62 -13.11 -6.36
C GLY A 41 39.05 -12.32 -7.60
N ASN A 42 38.92 -12.90 -8.79
CA ASN A 42 39.18 -12.18 -10.04
C ASN A 42 38.09 -11.13 -10.36
N GLY A 43 36.90 -11.27 -9.79
CA GLY A 43 35.77 -10.34 -9.95
C GLY A 43 34.45 -11.04 -10.26
N ARG A 44 33.35 -10.36 -9.95
CA ARG A 44 32.00 -10.80 -10.33
C ARG A 44 31.73 -10.47 -11.80
N LYS A 45 31.22 -11.44 -12.56
CA LYS A 45 30.74 -11.25 -13.93
C LYS A 45 29.22 -11.27 -13.95
N THR A 46 28.63 -10.32 -14.67
CA THR A 46 27.17 -10.27 -14.86
C THR A 46 26.76 -11.31 -15.89
N THR A 47 25.90 -12.25 -15.49
CA THR A 47 25.41 -13.34 -16.34
C THR A 47 24.05 -13.01 -16.95
N GLY A 48 23.27 -12.12 -16.32
CA GLY A 48 21.98 -11.71 -16.87
C GLY A 48 21.40 -10.50 -16.16
N ILE A 49 20.63 -9.72 -16.92
CA ILE A 49 19.87 -8.57 -16.45
C ILE A 49 18.44 -8.75 -16.94
N THR A 50 17.50 -8.90 -16.02
CA THR A 50 16.07 -9.01 -16.33
C THR A 50 15.27 -7.94 -15.59
N ARG A 51 14.12 -7.50 -16.12
CA ARG A 51 13.25 -6.56 -15.42
C ARG A 51 12.48 -7.28 -14.31
N ARG A 52 12.32 -6.62 -13.17
CA ARG A 52 11.49 -7.08 -12.04
C ARG A 52 10.63 -5.95 -11.49
N TYR A 53 9.53 -6.33 -10.85
CA TYR A 53 8.62 -5.41 -10.18
C TYR A 53 8.71 -5.57 -8.67
N PHE A 54 8.93 -4.46 -7.96
CA PHE A 54 8.84 -4.39 -6.50
C PHE A 54 7.41 -4.07 -6.10
N ARG A 55 6.65 -5.10 -5.75
CA ARG A 55 5.25 -4.95 -5.35
C ARG A 55 5.17 -4.73 -3.85
N LYS A 56 4.39 -3.72 -3.43
CA LYS A 56 3.93 -3.59 -2.04
C LYS A 56 2.92 -4.70 -1.73
N ASN A 57 2.86 -5.16 -0.49
CA ASN A 57 1.77 -6.02 -0.02
C ASN A 57 0.52 -5.14 0.14
N LEU A 58 -0.33 -5.13 -0.87
CA LEU A 58 -1.58 -4.36 -0.90
C LEU A 58 -2.74 -5.27 -0.55
N GLN A 59 -3.63 -4.79 0.31
CA GLN A 59 -4.85 -5.50 0.70
C GLN A 59 -6.08 -4.67 0.34
N ARG A 60 -7.12 -5.37 -0.13
CA ARG A 60 -8.39 -4.73 -0.51
C ARG A 60 -9.35 -4.74 0.67
N ILE A 61 -9.42 -3.62 1.39
CA ILE A 61 -10.22 -3.48 2.61
C ILE A 61 -11.26 -2.36 2.51
N ARG A 62 -12.25 -2.38 3.42
CA ARG A 62 -13.17 -1.27 3.62
C ARG A 62 -12.50 -0.24 4.53
N VAL A 63 -12.56 1.03 4.15
CA VAL A 63 -11.95 2.16 4.85
C VAL A 63 -12.99 3.26 4.96
N VAL A 64 -12.97 4.01 6.06
CA VAL A 64 -13.75 5.23 6.20
C VAL A 64 -12.96 6.39 5.58
N GLU A 65 -13.48 6.98 4.52
CA GLU A 65 -12.96 8.19 3.86
C GLU A 65 -14.04 9.28 3.91
N ASP A 66 -13.74 10.43 4.50
CA ASP A 66 -14.64 11.60 4.54
C ASP A 66 -16.10 11.24 4.95
N GLY A 67 -16.23 10.39 5.97
CA GLY A 67 -17.52 9.91 6.49
C GLY A 67 -18.21 8.81 5.67
N LYS A 68 -17.62 8.39 4.53
CA LYS A 68 -18.15 7.33 3.67
C LYS A 68 -17.31 6.07 3.75
N VAL A 69 -17.98 4.91 3.79
CA VAL A 69 -17.30 3.62 3.74
C VAL A 69 -17.03 3.25 2.29
N VAL A 70 -15.74 3.12 1.92
CA VAL A 70 -15.32 2.76 0.57
C VAL A 70 -14.32 1.62 0.57
N ARG A 71 -14.22 0.90 -0.55
CA ARG A 71 -13.22 -0.16 -0.73
C ARG A 71 -11.99 0.40 -1.43
N ARG A 72 -10.80 0.18 -0.85
CA ARG A 72 -9.51 0.62 -1.40
C ARG A 72 -8.46 -0.46 -1.35
N TRP A 73 -7.46 -0.31 -2.23
CA TRP A 73 -6.19 -1.01 -2.13
C TRP A 73 -5.28 -0.23 -1.20
N VAL A 74 -4.88 -0.89 -0.13
CA VAL A 74 -4.18 -0.25 0.98
C VAL A 74 -2.88 -1.02 1.28
N PRO A 75 -1.74 -0.34 1.47
CA PRO A 75 -0.52 -0.98 1.95
C PRO A 75 -0.69 -1.57 3.35
N VAL A 76 -0.28 -2.83 3.54
CA VAL A 76 -0.31 -3.48 4.86
C VAL A 76 0.53 -2.74 5.90
N SER A 77 1.59 -2.05 5.48
CA SER A 77 2.40 -1.21 6.38
C SER A 77 1.58 -0.12 7.09
N MET A 78 0.67 0.55 6.37
CA MET A 78 -0.22 1.56 6.97
C MET A 78 -1.30 0.93 7.84
N ILE A 79 -1.81 -0.25 7.46
CA ILE A 79 -2.78 -0.99 8.29
C ILE A 79 -2.13 -1.34 9.63
N ARG A 80 -0.89 -1.82 9.60
CA ARG A 80 -0.12 -2.18 10.80
C ARG A 80 0.21 -0.97 11.67
N ALA A 81 0.45 0.18 11.04
CA ALA A 81 0.72 1.44 11.74
C ALA A 81 -0.55 2.11 12.31
N GLY A 82 -1.75 1.58 12.07
CA GLY A 82 -3.00 2.17 12.56
C GLY A 82 -3.43 3.48 11.88
N LEU A 83 -2.76 3.87 10.79
CA LEU A 83 -3.03 5.11 10.06
C LEU A 83 -4.37 5.12 9.30
N ILE A 84 -5.09 4.00 9.33
CA ILE A 84 -6.24 3.74 8.46
C ILE A 84 -7.43 3.32 9.32
N GLN A 85 -8.47 4.14 9.28
CA GLN A 85 -9.72 3.86 9.99
C GLN A 85 -10.54 2.80 9.26
N LYS A 86 -10.68 1.64 9.89
CA LYS A 86 -11.63 0.61 9.45
C LYS A 86 -13.04 0.99 9.87
N PRO A 87 -14.08 0.59 9.11
CA PRO A 87 -15.45 0.77 9.56
C PRO A 87 -15.70 -0.06 10.81
N VAL A 88 -16.45 0.50 11.76
CA VAL A 88 -16.93 -0.23 12.94
C VAL A 88 -17.79 -1.39 12.47
N VAL A 89 -17.46 -2.61 12.90
CA VAL A 89 -18.27 -3.78 12.68
C VAL A 89 -19.24 -3.86 13.86
N ARG A 90 -20.52 -3.56 13.62
CA ARG A 90 -21.56 -3.76 14.63
C ARG A 90 -22.00 -5.21 14.59
N GLU A 91 -22.23 -5.80 15.75
CA GLU A 91 -22.84 -7.12 15.83
C GLU A 91 -24.29 -7.05 15.30
N PRO A 92 -24.75 -8.10 14.62
CA PRO A 92 -26.14 -8.13 14.18
C PRO A 92 -27.08 -8.26 15.39
N PHE A 93 -28.17 -7.48 15.39
CA PHE A 93 -29.28 -7.53 16.36
C PHE A 93 -29.05 -6.96 17.77
N THR A 94 -28.09 -6.05 17.95
CA THR A 94 -27.89 -5.36 19.25
C THR A 94 -28.77 -4.11 19.36
N ILE A 95 -29.42 -3.92 20.52
CA ILE A 95 -30.18 -2.69 20.86
C ILE A 95 -29.17 -1.67 21.42
N PRO A 96 -29.12 -0.43 20.92
CA PRO A 96 -28.07 0.55 21.25
C PRO A 96 -28.01 1.00 22.71
N GLU A 97 -28.98 0.64 23.56
CA GLU A 97 -29.08 1.10 24.96
C GLU A 97 -28.15 0.36 25.95
N LEU A 98 -27.49 -0.73 25.55
CA LEU A 98 -26.64 -1.55 26.44
C LEU A 98 -25.12 -1.34 26.28
N ASP A 99 -24.67 -0.66 25.22
CA ASP A 99 -23.24 -0.47 24.93
C ASP A 99 -22.59 0.67 25.74
N GLU A 100 -23.37 1.65 26.21
CA GLU A 100 -22.87 2.82 26.97
C GLU A 100 -22.33 2.46 28.38
N LYS A 101 -22.59 1.25 28.89
CA LYS A 101 -22.16 0.81 30.23
C LYS A 101 -20.79 0.14 30.30
N ASN A 102 -20.13 -0.09 29.15
CA ASN A 102 -18.84 -0.80 29.09
C ASN A 102 -17.64 0.11 28.79
N GLU A 103 -17.82 1.44 28.81
CA GLU A 103 -16.71 2.40 28.82
C GLU A 103 -16.38 2.78 30.27
N GLY A 104 -15.70 1.86 30.99
CA GLY A 104 -15.10 2.06 32.30
C GLY A 104 -13.67 1.56 32.32
#